data_AF-A0A937KKG3-F1
#
_entry.id   AF-A0A937KKG3-F1
#
_cell.length_a   1.000
_cell.length_b   1.000
_cell.length_c   1.000
_cell.angle_alpha   90.00
_cell.angle_beta   90.00
_cell.angle_gamma   90.00
#
_symmetry.space_group_name_H-M   'P 1'
#
loop_
_entity.id
_entity.type
_entity.pdbx_description
1 polymer ?
#
loop_
_entity_poly.entity_id
_entity_poly.type
_entity_poly.pdbx_seq_one_letter_code
_entity_poly.pdbx_strand_id
1 'polypeptide(L)'
;MMAIFVRSGINHLTKEAVVGYAQFKKIPNAQFAVRISGVLYLAGSIGIIFGVWGDLAALLTALLLLIVTITMHNFWTLEDAAAKATDQLMFMKILR
;
A
#
# COMPACT_ATOMS: atom_id res chain seq x y z
N MET A 1 14.45 0.28 -2.85
CA MET A 1 13.15 -0.44 -2.90
C MET A 1 12.58 -0.70 -1.50
N MET A 2 13.20 -1.55 -0.65
CA MET A 2 12.58 -2.01 0.62
C MET A 2 12.31 -0.92 1.68
N ALA A 3 13.12 0.14 1.73
CA ALA A 3 12.93 1.24 2.68
C ALA A 3 11.56 1.94 2.53
N ILE A 4 11.01 1.97 1.31
CA ILE A 4 9.70 2.57 1.02
C ILE A 4 8.57 1.73 1.65
N PHE A 5 8.69 0.39 1.61
CA PHE A 5 7.71 -0.51 2.21
C PHE A 5 7.77 -0.49 3.72
N VAL A 6 8.96 -0.40 4.33
CA VAL A 6 9.10 -0.19 5.78
C VAL A 6 8.42 1.11 6.20
N ARG A 7 8.72 2.22 5.50
CA ARG A 7 8.12 3.53 5.79
C ARG A 7 6.60 3.52 5.58
N SER A 8 6.14 2.84 4.53
CA SER A 8 4.71 2.68 4.25
C SER A 8 4.02 1.87 5.34
N GLY A 9 4.62 0.76 5.79
CA GLY A 9 4.12 -0.03 6.90
C GLY A 9 3.94 0.80 8.18
N ILE A 10 4.95 1.59 8.56
CA ILE A 10 4.85 2.51 9.70
C ILE A 10 3.71 3.52 9.51
N ASN A 11 3.62 4.15 8.33
CA ASN A 11 2.57 5.13 8.06
C ASN A 11 1.17 4.50 8.15
N HIS A 12 0.97 3.29 7.64
CA HIS A 12 -0.31 2.57 7.71
C HIS A 12 -0.72 2.28 9.16
N LEU A 13 0.25 2.08 10.07
CA LEU A 13 -0.02 1.84 11.49
C LEU A 13 -0.17 3.11 12.34
N THR A 14 0.28 4.26 11.85
CA THR A 14 0.40 5.47 12.69
C THR A 14 -0.34 6.70 12.16
N LYS A 15 -0.65 6.75 10.86
CA LYS A 15 -1.23 7.94 10.22
C LYS A 15 -2.70 7.73 9.87
N GLU A 16 -3.58 8.46 10.56
CA GLU A 16 -5.01 8.49 10.25
C GLU A 16 -5.31 8.98 8.84
N ALA A 17 -4.44 9.83 8.26
CA ALA A 17 -4.57 10.25 6.87
C ALA A 17 -4.57 9.08 5.86
N VAL A 18 -3.90 7.96 6.17
CA VAL A 18 -3.91 6.77 5.31
C VAL A 18 -5.26 6.06 5.39
N VAL A 19 -5.87 6.02 6.59
CA VAL A 19 -7.22 5.50 6.78
C VAL A 19 -8.25 6.39 6.08
N GLY A 20 -8.13 7.72 6.21
CA GLY A 20 -9.01 8.67 5.54
C GLY A 20 -8.98 8.55 4.01
N TYR A 21 -7.81 8.31 3.44
CA TYR A 21 -7.71 8.04 2.00
C TYR A 21 -8.36 6.71 1.60
N ALA A 22 -8.17 5.64 2.37
CA ALA A 22 -8.86 4.37 2.14
C ALA A 22 -10.40 4.50 2.22
N GLN A 23 -10.90 5.34 3.14
CA GLN A 23 -12.34 5.67 3.24
C GLN A 23 -12.82 6.43 2.01
N PHE A 24 -12.04 7.42 1.52
CA PHE A 24 -12.34 8.11 0.26
C PHE A 24 -12.42 7.15 -0.92
N LYS A 25 -11.56 6.13 -0.96
CA LYS A 25 -11.58 5.04 -1.94
C LYS A 25 -12.68 3.99 -1.69
N LYS A 26 -13.56 4.23 -0.71
CA LYS A 26 -14.72 3.39 -0.35
C LYS A 26 -14.36 1.95 0.03
N ILE A 27 -13.20 1.77 0.66
CA ILE A 27 -12.73 0.45 1.06
C ILE A 27 -13.50 -0.03 2.29
N PRO A 28 -14.15 -1.22 2.23
CA PRO A 28 -14.86 -1.77 3.38
C PRO A 28 -13.92 -1.93 4.57
N ASN A 29 -14.38 -1.54 5.76
CA ASN A 29 -13.59 -1.59 7.00
C ASN A 29 -12.19 -0.96 6.85
N ALA A 30 -12.12 0.22 6.23
CA ALA A 30 -10.88 0.91 5.87
C ALA A 30 -9.80 0.94 6.97
N GLN A 31 -10.19 1.18 8.23
CA GLN A 31 -9.22 1.20 9.33
C GLN A 31 -8.55 -0.17 9.51
N PHE A 32 -9.33 -1.25 9.55
CA PHE A 32 -8.79 -2.60 9.66
C PHE A 32 -7.94 -2.97 8.45
N ALA A 33 -8.44 -2.69 7.23
CA ALA A 33 -7.74 -2.96 5.98
C ALA A 33 -6.38 -2.23 5.89
N VAL A 34 -6.31 -0.99 6.37
CA VAL A 34 -5.06 -0.21 6.42
C VAL A 34 -4.12 -0.73 7.49
N ARG A 35 -4.59 -1.09 8.70
CA ARG A 35 -3.71 -1.62 9.74
C ARG A 35 -3.11 -2.96 9.31
N ILE A 36 -3.91 -3.87 8.74
CA ILE A 36 -3.41 -5.19 8.33
C ILE A 36 -2.41 -5.09 7.18
N SER A 37 -2.65 -4.23 6.18
CA SER A 37 -1.66 -4.00 5.12
C SER A 37 -0.38 -3.38 5.66
N GLY A 38 -0.47 -2.51 6.68
CA GLY A 38 0.70 -1.98 7.40
C GLY A 38 1.58 -3.07 8.04
N VAL A 39 0.96 -4.03 8.71
CA VAL A 39 1.67 -5.20 9.27
C VAL A 39 2.30 -6.05 8.17
N LEU A 40 1.56 -6.32 7.09
CA LEU A 40 2.07 -7.12 5.97
C LEU A 40 3.23 -6.45 5.25
N TYR A 41 3.22 -5.11 5.08
CA TYR A 41 4.35 -4.38 4.53
C TYR A 41 5.61 -4.51 5.40
N LEU A 42 5.48 -4.43 6.72
CA LEU A 42 6.61 -4.60 7.64
C LEU A 42 7.13 -6.05 7.62
N ALA A 43 6.22 -7.02 7.73
CA ALA A 43 6.58 -8.45 7.72
C ALA A 43 7.28 -8.84 6.40
N GLY A 44 6.71 -8.45 5.26
CA GLY A 44 7.30 -8.70 3.94
C GLY A 44 8.67 -8.02 3.78
N SER A 45 8.79 -6.76 4.20
CA SER A 45 10.08 -6.04 4.15
C SER A 45 11.15 -6.70 5.01
N ILE A 46 10.81 -7.12 6.23
CA ILE A 46 11.73 -7.81 7.14
C ILE A 46 12.14 -9.17 6.55
N GLY A 47 11.17 -9.96 6.06
CA GLY A 47 11.46 -11.26 5.44
C GLY A 47 12.42 -11.14 4.25
N ILE A 48 12.23 -10.15 3.39
CA ILE A 48 13.10 -9.90 2.24
C ILE A 48 14.49 -9.38 2.68
N ILE A 49 14.55 -8.40 3.60
CA ILE A 49 15.82 -7.79 4.04
C ILE A 49 16.73 -8.82 4.74
N PHE A 50 16.15 -9.66 5.59
CA PHE A 50 16.91 -10.64 6.38
C PHE A 50 16.97 -12.04 5.73
N GLY A 51 16.36 -12.22 4.56
CA GLY A 51 16.37 -13.50 3.83
C GLY A 51 15.52 -14.61 4.46
N VAL A 52 14.65 -14.28 5.42
CA VAL A 52 13.75 -15.25 6.07
C VAL A 52 12.61 -15.57 5.11
N TRP A 53 12.67 -16.76 4.48
CA TRP A 53 11.75 -17.16 3.41
C TRP A 53 11.60 -16.07 2.34
N GLY A 54 12.74 -15.55 1.86
CA GLY A 54 12.78 -14.35 1.01
C GLY A 54 11.95 -14.48 -0.28
N ASP A 55 11.86 -15.68 -0.85
CA ASP A 55 11.02 -16.01 -2.00
C ASP A 55 9.52 -15.88 -1.67
N LEU A 56 9.07 -16.50 -0.58
CA LEU A 56 7.68 -16.39 -0.11
C LEU A 56 7.33 -14.95 0.30
N ALA A 57 8.24 -14.27 1.01
CA ALA A 57 8.06 -12.88 1.42
C ALA A 57 7.93 -11.95 0.20
N ALA A 58 8.73 -12.17 -0.84
CA ALA A 58 8.64 -11.44 -2.10
C ALA A 58 7.30 -11.70 -2.82
N LEU A 59 6.87 -12.96 -2.91
CA LEU A 59 5.60 -13.32 -3.56
C LEU A 59 4.38 -12.70 -2.84
N LEU A 60 4.33 -12.80 -1.51
CA LEU A 60 3.24 -12.22 -0.72
C LEU A 60 3.24 -10.69 -0.79
N THR A 61 4.43 -10.07 -0.77
CA THR A 61 4.54 -8.62 -0.93
C THR A 61 4.09 -8.19 -2.34
N ALA A 62 4.47 -8.92 -3.38
CA ALA A 62 4.03 -8.64 -4.75
C ALA A 62 2.49 -8.76 -4.89
N LEU A 63 1.89 -9.79 -4.29
CA LEU A 63 0.44 -9.95 -4.27
C LEU A 63 -0.26 -8.79 -3.55
N LEU A 64 0.25 -8.39 -2.37
CA LEU A 64 -0.27 -7.24 -1.64
C LEU A 64 -0.21 -5.97 -2.49
N LEU A 65 0.91 -5.72 -3.17
CA LEU A 65 1.07 -4.57 -4.04
C LEU A 65 0.08 -4.60 -5.21
N LEU A 66 -0.16 -5.77 -5.80
CA LEU A 66 -1.15 -5.91 -6.87
C LEU A 66 -2.56 -5.54 -6.38
N ILE A 67 -2.97 -6.06 -5.22
CA ILE A 67 -4.28 -5.75 -4.61
C ILE A 67 -4.39 -4.25 -4.34
N VAL A 68 -3.39 -3.64 -3.70
CA VAL A 68 -3.39 -2.22 -3.35
C VAL A 68 -3.39 -1.35 -4.60
N THR A 69 -2.65 -1.74 -5.65
CA THR A 69 -2.61 -1.00 -6.92
C THR A 69 -4.00 -0.92 -7.56
N ILE A 70 -4.72 -2.05 -7.59
CA ILE A 70 -6.04 -2.13 -8.23
C ILE A 70 -7.14 -1.50 -7.37
N THR A 71 -7.02 -1.53 -6.04
CA THR A 71 -8.08 -1.08 -5.12
C THR A 71 -7.88 0.35 -4.61
N MET A 72 -6.64 0.77 -4.36
CA MET A 72 -6.32 2.07 -3.76
C MET A 72 -5.76 3.09 -4.75
N HIS A 73 -5.03 2.64 -5.77
CA HIS A 73 -4.33 3.53 -6.71
C HIS A 73 -4.86 3.40 -8.15
N ASN A 74 -6.15 3.13 -8.27
CA ASN A 74 -6.88 3.06 -9.53
C ASN A 74 -7.29 4.44 -10.04
N PHE A 75 -6.31 5.32 -10.30
CA PHE A 75 -6.54 6.69 -10.77
C PHE A 75 -7.41 6.78 -12.03
N TRP A 76 -7.44 5.72 -12.85
CA TRP A 76 -8.27 5.62 -14.04
C TRP A 76 -9.79 5.62 -13.75
N THR A 77 -10.21 5.38 -12.50
CA THR A 77 -11.62 5.43 -12.10
C THR A 77 -12.04 6.79 -11.52
N LEU A 78 -11.13 7.77 -11.44
CA LEU A 78 -11.42 9.09 -10.90
C LEU A 78 -11.77 10.07 -12.03
N GLU A 79 -12.89 10.78 -11.87
CA GLU A 79 -13.36 11.80 -12.82
C GLU A 79 -12.77 13.19 -12.53
N ASP A 80 -12.67 13.56 -11.24
CA ASP A 80 -12.06 14.82 -10.84
C ASP A 80 -10.56 14.86 -11.20
N ALA A 81 -10.16 15.91 -11.92
CA ALA A 81 -8.82 16.03 -12.47
C ALA A 81 -7.73 16.15 -11.39
N ALA A 82 -8.02 16.84 -10.29
CA ALA A 82 -7.06 17.03 -9.20
C ALA A 82 -6.87 15.74 -8.39
N ALA A 83 -7.96 15.03 -8.09
CA ALA A 83 -7.94 13.73 -7.42
C ALA A 83 -7.21 12.69 -8.29
N LYS A 84 -7.50 12.64 -9.59
CA LYS A 84 -6.84 11.74 -10.55
C LYS A 84 -5.33 11.96 -10.62
N ALA A 85 -4.88 13.21 -10.73
CA ALA A 85 -3.46 13.53 -10.76
C ALA A 85 -2.74 13.11 -9.47
N THR A 86 -3.36 13.35 -8.31
CA THR A 86 -2.82 12.95 -7.01
C THR A 86 -2.71 11.42 -6.88
N ASP A 87 -3.76 10.70 -7.28
CA ASP A 87 -3.80 9.24 -7.24
C ASP A 87 -2.78 8.62 -8.20
N GLN A 88 -2.62 9.20 -9.39
CA GLN A 88 -1.62 8.78 -10.38
C GLN A 88 -0.19 8.95 -9.85
N LEU A 89 0.11 10.02 -9.11
CA LEU A 89 1.41 10.17 -8.45
C LEU A 89 1.70 9.06 -7.43
N MET A 90 0.66 8.59 -6.73
CA MET A 90 0.77 7.50 -5.77
C MET A 90 0.94 6.15 -6.48
N PHE A 91 0.21 5.89 -7.56
CA PHE A 91 0.42 4.73 -8.43
C PHE A 91 1.86 4.66 -8.94
N MET A 92 2.41 5.77 -9.42
CA MET A 92 3.79 5.82 -9.89
C MET A 92 4.84 5.62 -8.79
N LYS A 93 4.50 5.81 -7.49
CA LYS A 93 5.40 5.45 -6.38
C LYS A 93 5.48 3.94 -6.15
N ILE A 94 4.51 3.16 -6.61
CA ILE A 94 4.52 1.69 -6.47
C ILE A 94 5.41 1.06 -7.53
N LEU A 95 5.50 1.67 -8.72
CA LEU A 95 6.23 1.14 -9.87
C LEU A 95 7.74 1.42 -9.86
N ARG A 96 8.26 2.18 -8.90
CA ARG A 96 9.66 2.65 -8.83
C ARG A 96 10.27 2.38 -7.47
#